data_AF-A0A952FJ92-F1
#
_entry.id   AF-A0A952FJ92-F1
#
_cell.length_a   1.000
_cell.length_b   1.000
_cell.length_c   1.000
_cell.angle_alpha   90.00
_cell.angle_beta   90.00
_cell.angle_gamma   90.00
#
_symmetry.space_group_name_H-M   'P 1'
#
loop_
_entity.id
_entity.type
_entity.pdbx_description
1 polymer ?
#
loop_
_entity_poly.entity_id
_entity_poly.type
_entity_poly.pdbx_seq_one_letter_code
_entity_poly.pdbx_strand_id
1 'polypeptide(L)'
;MSLFDSIKGALGGVAGQEGIPALLSNALAQAGGLQGILAKLQAGGLGEQVKSWVGTGANLPVSAEQIQSALGNEQVQKIAAAVGIPTDTVLAFLSEHLPKTVDQATPDGTLPPAAAA
;
A
#
# COMPACT_ATOMS: atom_id res chain seq x y z
N MET A 1 -29.19 -16.98 9.94
CA MET A 1 -28.93 -15.54 9.76
C MET A 1 -27.44 -15.35 9.59
N SER A 2 -27.08 -14.57 8.58
CA SER A 2 -25.93 -14.85 7.74
C SER A 2 -24.59 -14.42 8.35
N LEU A 3 -23.57 -15.28 8.22
CA LEU A 3 -22.16 -14.90 8.42
C LEU A 3 -21.79 -13.71 7.51
N PHE A 4 -22.44 -13.62 6.36
CA PHE A 4 -22.41 -12.49 5.44
C PHE A 4 -22.89 -11.17 6.07
N ASP A 5 -23.83 -11.22 7.02
CA ASP A 5 -24.34 -10.03 7.73
C ASP A 5 -23.37 -9.56 8.82
N SER A 6 -22.63 -10.48 9.45
CA SER A 6 -21.58 -10.12 10.44
C SER A 6 -20.35 -9.49 9.77
N ILE A 7 -20.01 -9.93 8.56
CA ILE A 7 -18.99 -9.29 7.72
C ILE A 7 -19.50 -7.95 7.18
N LYS A 8 -20.76 -7.86 6.77
CA LYS A 8 -21.38 -6.60 6.36
C LYS A 8 -21.50 -5.60 7.51
N GLY A 9 -21.68 -6.06 8.76
CA GLY A 9 -21.68 -5.22 9.96
C GLY A 9 -20.28 -4.74 10.35
N ALA A 10 -19.27 -5.61 10.27
CA ALA A 10 -17.87 -5.25 10.51
C ALA A 10 -17.29 -4.35 9.40
N LEU A 11 -17.75 -4.50 8.16
CA LEU A 11 -17.42 -3.61 7.04
C LEU A 11 -18.31 -2.35 7.00
N GLY A 12 -19.51 -2.41 7.58
CA GLY A 12 -20.44 -1.28 7.68
C GLY A 12 -20.02 -0.23 8.71
N GLY A 13 -19.21 -0.61 9.71
CA GLY A 13 -18.57 0.33 10.64
C GLY A 13 -17.32 1.03 10.09
N VAL A 14 -16.76 0.53 8.99
CA VAL A 14 -15.57 1.09 8.31
C VAL A 14 -15.97 2.03 7.15
N ALA A 15 -17.26 2.11 6.82
CA ALA A 15 -17.77 2.89 5.69
C ALA A 15 -18.11 4.37 5.99
N GLY A 16 -17.59 4.95 7.08
CA GLY A 16 -17.79 6.37 7.41
C GLY A 16 -16.55 7.19 7.08
N GLN A 17 -16.51 7.84 5.91
CA GLN A 17 -15.60 8.94 5.44
C GLN A 17 -14.07 8.88 5.71
N GLU A 18 -13.57 7.88 6.44
CA GLU A 18 -12.19 7.57 6.83
C GLU A 18 -11.82 6.11 6.46
N GLY A 19 -12.70 5.40 5.73
CA GLY A 19 -12.62 3.96 5.50
C GLY A 19 -11.60 3.49 4.46
N ILE A 20 -11.40 4.26 3.38
CA ILE A 20 -10.56 3.81 2.26
C ILE A 20 -9.09 3.68 2.66
N PRO A 21 -8.47 4.64 3.39
CA PRO A 21 -7.09 4.48 3.86
C PRO A 21 -6.93 3.27 4.80
N ALA A 22 -7.89 3.04 5.70
CA ALA A 22 -7.86 1.91 6.63
C ALA A 22 -8.02 0.55 5.92
N LEU A 23 -8.95 0.46 4.97
CA LEU A 23 -9.15 -0.73 4.15
C LEU A 23 -7.91 -1.03 3.29
N LEU A 24 -7.30 0.00 2.70
CA LEU A 24 -6.11 -0.17 1.89
C LEU A 24 -4.91 -0.58 2.75
N SER A 25 -4.78 -0.01 3.95
CA SER A 25 -3.75 -0.42 4.93
C SER A 25 -3.89 -1.89 5.31
N ASN A 26 -5.12 -2.35 5.56
CA ASN A 26 -5.40 -3.75 5.86
C ASN A 26 -5.14 -4.68 4.66
N ALA A 27 -5.50 -4.25 3.45
CA ALA A 27 -5.21 -5.00 2.22
C ALA A 27 -3.70 -5.09 1.97
N LEU A 28 -2.96 -4.01 2.21
CA LEU A 28 -1.50 -3.99 2.14
C LEU A 28 -0.87 -4.93 3.17
N ALA A 29 -1.35 -4.92 4.41
CA ALA A 29 -0.89 -5.83 5.45
C ALA A 29 -1.03 -7.30 5.02
N GLN A 30 -2.18 -7.67 4.45
CA GLN A 30 -2.40 -9.01 3.89
C GLN A 30 -1.54 -9.31 2.64
N ALA A 31 -1.14 -8.28 1.90
CA ALA A 31 -0.27 -8.36 0.73
C ALA A 31 1.24 -8.40 1.08
N GLY A 32 1.61 -8.54 2.37
CA GLY A 32 2.99 -8.56 2.85
C GLY A 32 3.45 -7.26 3.53
N GLY A 33 2.51 -6.36 3.83
CA GLY A 33 2.77 -5.07 4.47
C GLY A 33 3.59 -4.10 3.60
N LEU A 34 3.96 -2.97 4.20
CA LEU A 34 4.77 -1.94 3.56
C LEU A 34 6.14 -2.52 3.11
N GLN A 35 6.77 -3.35 3.94
CA GLN A 35 8.01 -4.04 3.58
C GLN A 35 7.88 -4.93 2.33
N GLY A 36 6.80 -5.71 2.23
CA GLY A 36 6.56 -6.59 1.09
C GLY A 36 6.34 -5.80 -0.20
N ILE A 37 5.58 -4.72 -0.13
CA ILE A 37 5.38 -3.79 -1.25
C ILE A 37 6.72 -3.19 -1.68
N LEU A 38 7.53 -2.70 -0.75
CA LEU A 38 8.85 -2.12 -1.05
C LEU A 38 9.80 -3.14 -1.65
N ALA A 39 9.82 -4.37 -1.15
CA ALA A 39 10.62 -5.45 -1.72
C ALA A 39 10.20 -5.76 -3.17
N LYS A 40 8.90 -5.72 -3.47
CA LYS A 40 8.40 -5.89 -4.85
C LYS A 40 8.78 -4.71 -5.73
N LEU A 41 8.64 -3.48 -5.24
CA LEU A 41 9.05 -2.27 -5.96
C LEU A 41 10.56 -2.31 -6.28
N GLN A 42 11.39 -2.69 -5.32
CA GLN A 42 12.82 -2.90 -5.52
C GLN A 42 13.11 -3.99 -6.56
N ALA A 43 12.44 -5.14 -6.46
CA ALA A 43 12.59 -6.24 -7.42
C ALA A 43 12.13 -5.87 -8.84
N GLY A 44 11.15 -4.96 -8.94
CA GLY A 44 10.64 -4.42 -10.20
C GLY A 44 11.45 -3.26 -10.78
N GLY A 45 12.63 -2.98 -10.26
CA GLY A 45 13.53 -1.94 -10.79
C GLY A 45 13.33 -0.55 -10.20
N LEU A 46 12.43 -0.36 -9.24
CA LEU A 46 12.21 0.91 -8.53
C LEU A 46 13.04 1.05 -7.25
N GLY A 47 14.20 0.37 -7.20
CA GLY A 47 15.03 0.35 -6.01
C GLY A 47 15.60 1.72 -5.63
N GLU A 48 15.86 2.58 -6.61
CA GLU A 48 16.35 3.95 -6.38
C GLU A 48 15.26 4.85 -5.77
N GLN A 49 14.03 4.73 -6.27
CA GLN A 49 12.86 5.43 -5.73
C GLN A 49 12.59 4.98 -4.31
N VAL A 50 12.55 3.66 -4.07
CA VAL A 50 12.39 3.12 -2.71
C VAL A 50 13.47 3.64 -1.77
N LYS A 51 14.75 3.63 -2.19
CA LYS A 51 15.84 4.18 -1.37
C LYS A 51 15.68 5.68 -1.11
N SER A 52 15.16 6.44 -2.07
CA SER A 52 14.90 7.87 -1.88
C SER A 52 13.82 8.14 -0.84
N TRP A 53 12.81 7.27 -0.76
CA TRP A 53 11.73 7.40 0.21
C TRP A 53 12.12 6.91 1.60
N VAL A 54 13.00 5.89 1.66
CA VAL A 54 13.53 5.38 2.93
C VAL A 54 14.58 6.31 3.51
N GLY A 55 15.34 7.00 2.67
CA GLY A 55 16.36 7.95 3.10
C GLY A 55 15.78 9.30 3.53
N THR A 56 16.65 10.19 4.01
CA THR A 56 16.28 11.56 4.44
C THR A 56 16.33 12.59 3.31
N GLY A 57 16.42 12.13 2.06
CA GLY A 57 16.56 12.96 0.87
C GLY A 57 15.21 13.39 0.29
N ALA A 58 15.24 13.97 -0.91
CA ALA A 58 14.00 14.25 -1.64
C ALA A 58 13.37 12.94 -2.14
N ASN A 59 12.09 12.75 -1.84
CA ASN A 59 11.30 11.65 -2.35
C ASN A 59 11.21 11.71 -3.88
N LEU A 60 11.70 10.68 -4.57
CA LEU A 60 11.57 10.61 -6.03
C LEU A 60 10.10 10.34 -6.42
N PRO A 61 9.59 11.00 -7.46
CA PRO A 61 8.26 10.73 -7.97
C PRO A 61 8.19 9.32 -8.58
N VAL A 62 7.01 8.72 -8.53
CA VAL A 62 6.71 7.43 -9.16
C VAL A 62 5.34 7.49 -9.80
N SER A 63 5.19 6.82 -10.93
CA SER A 63 3.92 6.72 -11.66
C SER A 63 3.15 5.44 -11.30
N ALA A 64 1.83 5.47 -11.48
CA ALA A 64 0.97 4.30 -11.36
C ALA A 64 1.44 3.12 -12.22
N GLU A 65 1.88 3.37 -13.45
CA GLU A 65 2.40 2.36 -14.37
C GLU A 65 3.68 1.70 -13.84
N GLN A 66 4.62 2.49 -13.32
CA GLN A 66 5.83 1.98 -12.69
C GLN A 66 5.52 1.07 -11.49
N ILE A 67 4.59 1.52 -10.63
CA ILE A 67 4.13 0.72 -9.48
C ILE A 67 3.50 -0.59 -9.95
N GLN A 68 2.64 -0.54 -10.97
CA GLN A 68 1.99 -1.72 -11.52
C GLN A 68 2.99 -2.70 -12.13
N SER A 69 3.97 -2.21 -12.90
CA SER A 69 5.03 -3.03 -13.47
C SER A 69 5.86 -3.72 -12.39
N ALA A 70 6.12 -3.04 -11.28
CA ALA A 70 6.98 -3.57 -10.23
C ALA A 70 6.25 -4.48 -9.22
N LEU A 71 5.01 -4.16 -8.84
CA LEU A 71 4.17 -5.02 -8.00
C LEU A 71 3.63 -6.23 -8.77
N GLY A 72 3.44 -6.08 -10.08
CA GLY A 72 2.79 -7.05 -10.93
C GLY A 72 1.27 -6.97 -10.83
N ASN A 73 0.61 -7.24 -11.96
CA ASN A 73 -0.83 -7.12 -12.10
C ASN A 73 -1.62 -7.96 -11.07
N GLU A 74 -1.12 -9.16 -10.74
CA GLU A 74 -1.78 -10.07 -9.81
C GLU A 74 -1.88 -9.50 -8.39
N GLN A 75 -0.82 -8.83 -7.92
CA GLN A 75 -0.79 -8.26 -6.57
C GLN A 75 -1.72 -7.06 -6.46
N VAL A 76 -1.69 -6.19 -7.47
CA VAL A 76 -2.56 -5.00 -7.50
C VAL A 76 -4.03 -5.42 -7.59
N GLN A 77 -4.34 -6.46 -8.37
CA GLN A 77 -5.68 -7.05 -8.44
C GLN A 77 -6.15 -7.61 -7.09
N LYS A 78 -5.28 -8.28 -6.32
CA LYS A 78 -5.62 -8.77 -4.97
C LYS A 78 -5.97 -7.62 -4.03
N ILE A 79 -5.19 -6.55 -4.03
CA ILE A 79 -5.44 -5.35 -3.21
C ILE A 79 -6.75 -4.69 -3.64
N ALA A 80 -6.94 -4.50 -4.94
CA ALA A 80 -8.16 -3.94 -5.53
C ALA A 80 -9.41 -4.76 -5.15
N ALA A 81 -9.34 -6.09 -5.26
CA ALA A 81 -10.42 -6.99 -4.90
C ALA A 81 -10.72 -7.00 -3.40
N ALA A 82 -9.69 -6.90 -2.55
CA ALA A 82 -9.84 -6.85 -1.09
C ALA A 82 -10.58 -5.58 -0.62
N VAL A 83 -10.35 -4.45 -1.31
CA VAL A 83 -10.98 -3.16 -0.98
C VAL A 83 -12.28 -2.94 -1.77
N GLY A 84 -12.48 -3.66 -2.88
CA GLY A 84 -13.64 -3.52 -3.76
C GLY A 84 -13.59 -2.28 -4.66
N ILE A 85 -12.38 -1.83 -5.03
CA ILE A 85 -12.16 -0.66 -5.89
C ILE A 85 -11.36 -1.02 -7.14
N PRO A 86 -11.39 -0.20 -8.21
CA PRO A 86 -10.60 -0.45 -9.41
C PRO A 86 -9.09 -0.47 -9.14
N THR A 87 -8.38 -1.31 -9.89
CA THR A 87 -6.91 -1.43 -9.86
C THR A 87 -6.25 -0.07 -10.14
N ASP A 88 -6.75 0.70 -11.11
CA ASP A 88 -6.25 2.05 -11.41
C ASP A 88 -6.36 3.02 -10.23
N THR A 89 -7.46 2.94 -9.46
CA THR A 89 -7.65 3.76 -8.26
C THR A 89 -6.65 3.40 -7.18
N VAL A 90 -6.38 2.10 -6.98
CA VAL A 90 -5.33 1.63 -6.07
C VAL A 90 -3.98 2.18 -6.51
N LEU A 91 -3.63 2.05 -7.79
CA LEU A 91 -2.33 2.49 -8.32
C LEU A 91 -2.15 3.99 -8.21
N ALA A 92 -3.19 4.78 -8.54
CA ALA A 92 -3.16 6.22 -8.37
C ALA A 92 -2.90 6.60 -6.90
N PHE A 93 -3.64 5.98 -5.98
CA PHE A 93 -3.47 6.21 -4.55
C PHE A 93 -2.06 5.85 -4.08
N LEU A 94 -1.54 4.69 -4.47
CA LEU A 94 -0.18 4.28 -4.13
C LEU A 94 0.85 5.25 -4.71
N SER A 95 0.71 5.68 -5.97
CA SER A 95 1.67 6.60 -6.59
C SER A 95 1.76 7.95 -5.88
N GLU A 96 0.65 8.44 -5.33
CA GLU A 96 0.60 9.74 -4.66
C GLU A 96 0.98 9.67 -3.18
N HIS A 97 0.57 8.62 -2.47
CA HIS A 97 0.70 8.52 -1.02
C HIS A 97 1.88 7.65 -0.58
N LEU A 98 2.22 6.59 -1.31
CA LEU A 98 3.25 5.63 -0.90
C LEU A 98 4.61 6.29 -0.62
N PRO A 99 5.13 7.21 -1.47
CA PRO A 99 6.39 7.89 -1.17
C PRO A 99 6.38 8.58 0.20
N LYS A 100 5.31 9.33 0.48
CA LYS A 100 5.14 10.07 1.75
C LYS A 100 4.93 9.13 2.94
N THR A 101 4.19 8.04 2.76
CA THR A 101 3.95 7.05 3.81
C THR A 101 5.23 6.34 4.21
N VAL A 102 6.08 6.01 3.23
CA VAL A 102 7.38 5.38 3.48
C VAL A 102 8.31 6.34 4.21
N ASP A 103 8.44 7.58 3.70
CA ASP A 103 9.22 8.65 4.32
C ASP A 103 8.84 8.90 5.79
N GLN A 104 7.54 9.00 6.09
CA GLN A 104 7.04 9.15 7.46
C GLN A 104 7.28 7.91 8.33
N ALA A 105 7.29 6.71 7.73
CA ALA A 105 7.59 5.47 8.44
C ALA A 105 9.09 5.27 8.66
N THR A 106 9.97 6.03 7.99
CA THR A 106 11.43 5.93 8.06
C THR A 106 12.10 7.23 8.55
N PRO A 107 11.75 7.74 9.75
CA PRO A 107 12.30 8.99 10.26
C PRO A 107 13.83 8.93 10.43
N ASP A 108 14.38 7.76 10.72
CA ASP A 108 15.82 7.54 10.91
C ASP A 108 16.56 7.16 9.61
N GLY A 109 15.92 7.27 8.45
CA GLY A 109 16.53 6.85 7.18
C GLY A 109 16.59 5.32 7.01
N THR A 110 15.86 4.59 7.84
CA THR A 110 15.81 3.13 7.84
C THR A 110 14.37 2.66 7.98
N LEU A 111 14.03 1.58 7.27
CA LEU A 111 12.73 0.94 7.48
C LEU A 111 12.73 0.27 8.85
N PRO A 112 11.78 0.59 9.74
CA PRO A 112 11.63 -0.16 10.97
C PRO A 112 11.43 -1.64 10.61
N PRO A 113 11.97 -2.58 11.42
CA PRO A 113 11.60 -3.97 11.28
C PRO A 113 10.07 -4.05 11.33
N ALA A 114 9.46 -4.78 10.40
CA ALA A 114 8.02 -4.84 10.19
C ALA A 114 7.28 -4.99 11.53
N ALA A 115 6.73 -3.88 12.04
CA ALA A 115 6.03 -3.73 13.31
C ALA A 115 6.61 -4.53 14.50
N ALA A 116 7.44 -3.89 15.33
CA ALA A 116 7.39 -4.17 16.77
C ALA A 116 6.18 -3.41 17.34
N ALA A 117 5.06 -4.11 17.49
CA ALA A 117 3.97 -3.76 18.40
C ALA A 117 3.62 -5.00 19.23
#